data_AF-A0A4Z1B2R9-F1
#
_entry.id   AF-A0A4Z1B2R9-F1
#
_cell.length_a   1.000
_cell.length_b   1.000
_cell.length_c   1.000
_cell.angle_alpha   90.00
_cell.angle_beta   90.00
_cell.angle_gamma   90.00
#
_symmetry.space_group_name_H-M   'P 1'
#
loop_
_entity.id
_entity.type
_entity.pdbx_description
1 polymer ?
#
loop_
_entity_poly.entity_id
_entity_poly.type
_entity_poly.pdbx_seq_one_letter_code
_entity_poly.pdbx_strand_id
1 'polypeptide(L)'
;MNNTLKVSVNKEHNFEFTEEQMLAVDAVSLDQKNFHVLHNNTSYHAEVVNTDFINKTYTVVVNNNEYVVSIANHLDQLIKEMGFEVGKTKLVNAIKAPMPGLILEINVAVGQEVQEGDNLLILEAMKMENSFDSPRAGVIKSIAVEKGQAVDKGQLLIEFE
;
A
#
# COMPACT_ATOMS: atom_id res chain seq x y z
N MET A 1 -21.19 -3.23 18.09
CA MET A 1 -19.82 -3.78 18.00
C MET A 1 -18.91 -2.68 18.50
N ASN A 2 -18.14 -2.91 19.56
CA ASN A 2 -17.24 -1.87 20.07
C ASN A 2 -16.09 -1.73 19.08
N ASN A 3 -15.99 -0.57 18.40
CA ASN A 3 -14.87 -0.23 17.54
C ASN A 3 -13.65 0.02 18.43
N THR A 4 -12.86 -1.01 18.67
CA THR A 4 -11.58 -0.89 19.37
C THR A 4 -10.44 -0.80 18.35
N LEU A 5 -9.45 0.04 18.65
CA LEU A 5 -8.19 0.09 17.93
C LEU A 5 -7.13 -0.65 18.73
N LYS A 6 -6.40 -1.56 18.07
CA LYS A 6 -5.18 -2.16 18.59
C LYS A 6 -4.00 -1.28 18.20
N VAL A 7 -3.23 -0.86 19.20
CA VAL A 7 -2.05 -0.02 19.01
C VAL A 7 -0.84 -0.77 19.52
N SER A 8 0.19 -0.90 18.68
CA SER A 8 1.48 -1.48 19.05
C SER A 8 2.55 -0.41 19.05
N VAL A 9 3.33 -0.31 20.12
CA VAL A 9 4.43 0.65 20.28
C VAL A 9 5.75 -0.12 20.34
N ASN A 10 6.67 0.24 19.44
CA ASN A 10 7.97 -0.41 19.25
C ASN A 10 7.88 -1.93 19.02
N LYS A 11 6.71 -2.45 18.62
CA LYS A 11 6.37 -3.88 18.52
C LYS A 11 6.43 -4.67 19.82
N GLU A 12 6.71 -4.01 20.95
CA GLU A 12 6.87 -4.64 22.27
C GLU A 12 5.66 -4.42 23.16
N HIS A 13 5.08 -3.22 23.11
CA HIS A 13 3.94 -2.85 23.94
C HIS A 13 2.66 -2.80 23.12
N ASN A 14 1.61 -3.47 23.59
CA ASN A 14 0.33 -3.53 22.90
C ASN A 14 -0.77 -2.95 23.78
N PHE A 15 -1.60 -2.11 23.19
CA PHE A 15 -2.69 -1.39 23.83
C PHE A 15 -3.97 -1.59 23.03
N GLU A 16 -5.11 -1.51 23.71
CA GLU A 16 -6.43 -1.45 23.09
C GLU A 16 -7.13 -0.19 23.55
N PHE A 17 -7.61 0.60 22.59
CA PHE A 17 -8.32 1.85 22.86
C PHE A 17 -9.73 1.79 22.29
N THR A 18 -10.71 2.24 23.08
CA THR A 18 -12.05 2.56 22.59
C THR A 18 -12.10 3.98 22.05
N GLU A 19 -13.08 4.28 21.21
CA GLU A 19 -13.32 5.64 20.71
C GLU A 19 -13.50 6.66 21.85
N GLU A 20 -14.20 6.28 22.93
CA GLU A 20 -14.39 7.10 24.12
C GLU A 20 -13.05 7.44 24.82
N GLN A 21 -12.15 6.47 24.94
CA GLN A 21 -10.81 6.68 25.53
C GLN A 21 -9.95 7.60 24.66
N MET A 22 -10.10 7.56 23.33
CA MET A 22 -9.36 8.44 22.43
C MET A 22 -9.90 9.88 22.48
N LEU A 23 -11.21 10.06 22.61
CA LEU A 23 -11.84 11.38 22.75
C LEU A 23 -11.61 12.01 24.12
N ALA A 24 -11.35 11.20 25.15
CA ALA A 24 -11.04 11.67 26.50
C ALA A 24 -9.59 12.17 26.66
N VAL A 25 -8.74 12.06 25.64
CA VAL A 25 -7.37 12.56 25.68
C VAL A 25 -7.37 14.08 25.69
N ASP A 26 -6.74 14.67 26.71
CA ASP A 26 -6.50 16.10 26.79
C ASP A 26 -5.27 16.44 25.95
N ALA A 27 -5.49 16.78 24.68
CA ALA A 27 -4.44 17.17 23.75
C ALA A 27 -4.82 18.43 22.97
N VAL A 28 -3.85 19.31 22.80
CA VAL A 28 -3.95 20.52 21.99
C VAL A 28 -2.92 20.45 20.88
N SER A 29 -3.36 20.67 19.64
CA SER A 29 -2.44 20.81 18.50
C SER A 29 -1.82 22.20 18.50
N LEU A 30 -0.50 22.26 18.34
CA LEU A 30 0.24 23.50 18.07
C LEU A 30 0.30 23.78 16.57
N ASP A 31 0.49 22.72 15.78
CA ASP A 31 0.45 22.73 14.32
C ASP A 31 0.03 21.34 13.79
N GLN A 32 0.27 21.04 12.51
CA GLN A 32 -0.12 19.77 11.88
C GLN A 32 0.61 18.54 12.41
N LYS A 33 1.77 18.71 13.06
CA LYS A 33 2.63 17.62 13.53
C LYS A 33 2.93 17.70 15.02
N ASN A 34 2.83 18.87 15.63
CA ASN A 34 3.16 19.11 17.04
C ASN A 34 1.91 19.19 17.91
N PHE A 35 1.97 18.48 19.04
CA PHE A 35 0.89 18.37 20.01
C PHE A 35 1.43 18.52 21.43
N HIS A 36 0.69 19.25 22.26
CA HIS A 36 0.82 19.16 23.70
C HIS A 36 -0.24 18.20 24.23
N VAL A 37 0.20 17.17 24.94
CA VAL A 37 -0.66 16.18 25.56
C VAL A 37 -0.54 16.33 27.08
N LEU A 38 -1.68 16.45 27.77
CA LEU A 38 -1.74 16.46 29.22
C LEU A 38 -2.21 15.10 29.71
N HIS A 39 -1.43 14.49 30.60
CA HIS A 39 -1.80 13.24 31.24
C HIS A 39 -1.42 13.27 32.72
N ASN A 40 -2.39 13.05 33.60
CA ASN A 40 -2.22 13.14 35.06
C ASN A 40 -1.52 14.44 35.51
N ASN A 41 -1.95 15.58 34.97
CA ASN A 41 -1.41 16.91 35.25
C ASN A 41 0.09 17.08 34.86
N THR A 42 0.64 16.17 34.06
CA THR A 42 1.98 16.25 33.48
C THR A 42 1.86 16.52 31.99
N SER A 43 2.56 17.53 31.49
CA SER A 43 2.57 17.88 30.07
C SER A 43 3.66 17.11 29.33
N TYR A 44 3.31 16.65 28.13
CA TYR A 44 4.20 15.98 27.19
C TYR A 44 4.14 16.73 25.86
N HIS A 45 5.30 16.98 25.26
CA HIS A 45 5.37 17.43 23.87
C HIS A 45 5.50 16.19 23.00
N ALA A 46 4.52 15.98 22.13
CA ALA A 46 4.50 14.94 21.12
C ALA A 46 4.63 15.54 19.72
N GLU A 47 5.45 14.94 18.87
CA GLU A 47 5.61 15.30 17.46
C GLU A 47 5.45 14.07 16.57
N VAL A 48 4.63 14.16 15.53
CA VAL A 48 4.55 13.12 14.49
C VAL A 48 5.57 13.43 13.39
N VAL A 49 6.67 12.69 13.37
CA VAL A 49 7.80 12.95 12.45
C VAL A 49 7.68 12.16 11.15
N ASN A 50 7.08 10.97 11.18
CA ASN A 50 6.86 10.14 9.99
C ASN A 50 5.49 9.48 10.01
N THR A 51 4.91 9.33 8.82
CA THR A 51 3.59 8.75 8.64
C THR A 51 3.58 7.83 7.43
N ASP A 52 3.24 6.57 7.66
CA ASP A 52 2.95 5.58 6.63
C ASP A 52 1.49 5.13 6.78
N PHE A 53 0.60 5.80 6.04
CA PHE A 53 -0.83 5.50 6.06
C PHE A 53 -1.15 4.12 5.48
N ILE A 54 -0.30 3.60 4.61
CA ILE A 54 -0.50 2.31 3.93
C ILE A 54 -0.25 1.18 4.92
N ASN A 55 0.89 1.22 5.61
CA ASN A 55 1.24 0.26 6.66
C ASN A 55 0.68 0.65 8.05
N LYS A 56 -0.13 1.71 8.11
CA LYS A 56 -0.73 2.29 9.33
C LYS A 56 0.27 2.44 10.48
N THR A 57 1.48 2.87 10.13
CA THR A 57 2.60 2.99 11.04
C THR A 57 3.08 4.44 11.07
N TYR A 58 3.33 4.95 12.27
CA TYR A 58 3.66 6.34 12.54
C TYR A 58 4.90 6.37 13.43
N THR A 59 5.74 7.37 13.24
CA THR A 59 6.84 7.65 14.16
C THR A 59 6.46 8.89 14.95
N VAL A 60 6.35 8.74 16.26
CA VAL A 60 5.99 9.81 17.20
C VAL A 60 7.17 10.03 18.14
N VAL A 61 7.62 11.27 18.26
CA VAL A 61 8.61 11.69 19.24
C VAL A 61 7.89 12.27 20.44
N VAL A 62 8.10 11.72 21.64
CA VAL A 62 7.56 12.26 22.90
C VAL A 62 8.71 12.63 23.82
N ASN A 63 8.84 13.91 24.18
CA ASN A 63 9.96 14.43 24.99
C ASN A 63 11.33 13.94 24.48
N ASN A 64 11.58 14.07 23.17
CA ASN A 64 12.80 13.65 22.46
C ASN A 64 13.06 12.14 22.37
N ASN A 65 12.15 11.29 22.83
CA ASN A 65 12.23 9.85 22.63
C ASN A 65 11.36 9.43 21.46
N GLU A 66 11.90 8.63 20.54
CA GLU A 66 11.20 8.16 19.36
C GLU A 66 10.44 6.86 19.63
N TYR A 67 9.19 6.81 19.17
CA TYR A 67 8.30 5.67 19.29
C TYR A 67 7.70 5.33 17.92
N VAL A 68 7.85 4.08 17.50
CA VAL A 68 7.18 3.56 16.30
C VAL A 68 5.84 2.98 16.73
N VAL A 69 4.76 3.56 16.22
CA VAL A 69 3.38 3.24 16.58
C VAL A 69 2.66 2.63 15.39
N SER A 70 2.18 1.40 15.51
CA SER A 70 1.34 0.74 14.50
C SER A 70 -0.10 0.64 15.00
N ILE A 71 -1.06 1.04 14.18
CA ILE A 71 -2.49 1.10 14.55
C ILE A 71 -3.28 0.14 13.65
N ALA A 72 -4.08 -0.73 14.24
CA ALA A 72 -4.91 -1.70 13.54
C ALA A 72 -6.35 -1.65 14.03
N ASN A 73 -7.30 -1.54 13.10
CA ASN A 73 -8.72 -1.65 13.38
C ASN A 73 -9.19 -3.12 13.29
N HIS A 74 -10.49 -3.36 13.47
CA HIS A 74 -11.05 -4.71 13.39
C HIS A 74 -10.86 -5.36 12.00
N LEU A 75 -11.02 -4.59 10.92
CA LEU A 75 -10.82 -5.09 9.55
C LEU A 75 -9.36 -5.52 9.32
N ASP A 76 -8.39 -4.74 9.80
CA ASP A 76 -6.97 -5.08 9.70
C ASP A 76 -6.64 -6.40 10.38
N GLN A 77 -7.28 -6.66 11.53
CA GLN A 77 -7.11 -7.91 12.28
C GLN A 77 -7.67 -9.09 11.48
N LEU A 78 -8.87 -8.95 10.92
CA LEU A 78 -9.47 -9.99 10.08
C LEU A 78 -8.60 -10.30 8.86
N ILE A 79 -8.08 -9.26 8.18
CA ILE A 79 -7.21 -9.45 7.01
C ILE A 79 -5.93 -10.21 7.40
N LYS A 80 -5.33 -9.87 8.54
CA LYS A 80 -4.15 -10.56 9.07
C LYS A 80 -4.43 -12.02 9.45
N GLU A 81 -5.56 -12.30 10.10
CA GLU A 81 -5.97 -13.67 10.46
C GLU A 81 -6.22 -14.54 9.24
N MET A 82 -6.76 -13.95 8.17
CA MET A 82 -6.95 -14.63 6.88
C MET A 82 -5.66 -14.79 6.07
N GLY A 83 -4.52 -14.30 6.56
CA GLY A 83 -3.22 -14.41 5.89
C GLY A 83 -3.03 -13.48 4.70
N PHE A 84 -3.86 -12.44 4.57
CA PHE A 84 -3.69 -11.39 3.57
C PHE A 84 -2.82 -10.25 4.15
N GLU A 85 -1.98 -9.62 3.34
CA GLU A 85 -1.23 -8.43 3.75
C GLU A 85 -2.04 -7.15 3.43
N VAL A 86 -2.44 -6.39 4.47
CA VAL A 86 -3.00 -5.04 4.31
C VAL A 86 -1.87 -4.11 3.87
N GLY A 87 -2.09 -3.33 2.80
CA GLY A 87 -1.21 -2.21 2.45
C GLY A 87 -0.14 -2.51 1.40
N LYS A 88 0.16 -3.77 1.07
CA LYS A 88 0.78 -4.04 -0.24
C LYS A 88 -0.31 -4.11 -1.30
N THR A 89 -0.81 -2.95 -1.75
CA THR A 89 -0.97 -2.84 -3.20
C THR A 89 0.43 -3.03 -3.71
N LYS A 90 0.76 -4.26 -4.16
CA LYS A 90 1.95 -4.46 -4.95
C LYS A 90 1.75 -3.50 -6.11
N LEU A 91 2.35 -2.31 -6.03
CA LEU A 91 2.42 -1.38 -7.14
C LEU A 91 3.09 -2.20 -8.22
N VAL A 92 2.26 -2.75 -9.11
CA VAL A 92 2.73 -3.62 -10.17
C VAL A 92 3.41 -2.67 -11.13
N ASN A 93 4.69 -2.44 -10.88
CA ASN A 93 5.52 -1.58 -11.71
C ASN A 93 5.91 -2.29 -12.99
N ALA A 94 5.73 -3.61 -13.06
CA ALA A 94 6.08 -4.41 -14.22
C ALA A 94 5.10 -5.57 -14.41
N ILE A 95 4.66 -5.76 -15.64
CA ILE A 95 3.94 -6.95 -16.09
C ILE A 95 4.96 -7.89 -16.73
N LYS A 96 4.93 -9.14 -16.28
CA LYS A 96 5.77 -10.21 -16.81
C LYS A 96 4.89 -11.32 -17.37
N ALA A 97 5.38 -12.00 -18.40
CA ALA A 97 4.69 -13.13 -18.99
C ALA A 97 4.52 -14.25 -17.95
N PRO A 98 3.31 -14.67 -17.59
CA PRO A 98 3.09 -15.74 -16.60
C PRO A 98 3.40 -17.13 -17.19
N MET A 99 3.39 -17.23 -18.52
CA MET A 99 3.65 -18.43 -19.30
C MET A 99 4.33 -18.05 -20.63
N PRO A 100 5.05 -18.98 -21.26
CA PRO A 100 5.59 -18.76 -22.60
C PRO A 100 4.45 -18.62 -23.62
N GLY A 101 4.64 -17.76 -24.62
CA GLY A 101 3.63 -17.50 -25.64
C GLY A 101 4.11 -16.57 -26.75
N LEU A 102 3.20 -16.16 -27.62
CA LEU A 102 3.44 -15.24 -28.73
C LEU A 102 2.65 -13.94 -28.52
N ILE A 103 3.30 -12.78 -28.65
CA ILE A 103 2.60 -11.49 -28.59
C ILE A 103 1.80 -11.30 -29.88
N LEU A 104 0.47 -11.31 -29.78
CA LEU A 104 -0.42 -11.08 -30.91
C LEU A 104 -0.61 -9.60 -31.17
N GLU A 105 -0.86 -8.82 -30.12
CA GLU A 105 -1.16 -7.39 -30.20
C GLU A 105 -0.64 -6.63 -28.98
N ILE A 106 -0.30 -5.37 -29.19
CA ILE A 106 0.07 -4.40 -28.17
C ILE A 106 -0.86 -3.21 -28.38
N ASN A 107 -1.71 -2.94 -27.39
CA ASN A 107 -2.80 -1.97 -27.45
C ASN A 107 -2.43 -0.62 -26.82
N VAL A 108 -1.19 -0.48 -26.33
CA VAL A 108 -0.69 0.72 -25.66
C VAL A 108 0.64 1.19 -26.23
N ALA A 109 0.94 2.47 -26.01
CA ALA A 109 2.21 3.09 -26.36
C ALA A 109 3.00 3.55 -25.13
N VAL A 110 4.33 3.65 -25.25
CA VAL A 110 5.17 4.28 -24.22
C VAL A 110 4.76 5.75 -24.05
N GLY A 111 4.61 6.18 -22.79
CA GLY A 111 4.11 7.50 -22.40
C GLY A 111 2.59 7.62 -22.36
N GLN A 112 1.84 6.57 -22.68
CA GLN A 112 0.38 6.58 -22.61
C GLN A 112 -0.11 6.44 -21.16
N GLU A 113 -1.09 7.25 -20.77
CA GLU A 113 -1.88 7.05 -19.55
C GLU A 113 -2.90 5.92 -19.75
N VAL A 114 -2.95 5.00 -18.80
CA VAL A 114 -3.90 3.88 -18.75
C VAL A 114 -4.63 3.86 -17.41
N GLN A 115 -5.86 3.35 -17.42
CA GLN A 115 -6.67 3.09 -16.23
C GLN A 115 -6.61 1.62 -15.84
N GLU A 116 -7.02 1.30 -14.61
CA GLU A 116 -7.19 -0.08 -14.19
C GLU A 116 -8.24 -0.78 -15.06
N GLY A 117 -7.91 -1.98 -15.55
CA GLY A 117 -8.74 -2.74 -16.47
C GLY A 117 -8.54 -2.42 -17.96
N ASP A 118 -7.72 -1.43 -18.31
CA ASP A 118 -7.41 -1.16 -19.72
C ASP A 118 -6.61 -2.30 -20.35
N ASN A 119 -7.00 -2.75 -21.54
CA ASN A 119 -6.30 -3.81 -22.27
C ASN A 119 -4.94 -3.29 -22.76
N LEU A 120 -3.87 -3.96 -22.35
CA LEU A 120 -2.50 -3.57 -22.66
C LEU A 120 -1.92 -4.34 -23.85
N LEU A 121 -2.09 -5.66 -23.84
CA LEU A 121 -1.57 -6.55 -24.88
C LEU A 121 -2.33 -7.88 -24.89
N ILE A 122 -2.18 -8.62 -25.99
CA ILE A 122 -2.75 -9.96 -26.15
C ILE A 122 -1.61 -10.93 -26.41
N LEU A 123 -1.60 -12.03 -25.64
CA LEU A 123 -0.64 -13.12 -25.76
C LEU A 123 -1.35 -14.42 -26.10
N GLU A 124 -0.88 -15.09 -27.15
CA GLU A 124 -1.31 -16.45 -27.48
C GLU A 124 -0.46 -17.46 -26.71
N ALA A 125 -1.12 -18.34 -25.97
CA ALA A 125 -0.49 -19.52 -25.39
C ALA A 125 -1.43 -20.71 -25.51
N MET A 126 -0.89 -21.88 -25.87
CA MET A 126 -1.67 -23.12 -25.97
C MET A 126 -2.92 -23.00 -26.88
N LYS A 127 -2.84 -22.22 -27.97
CA LYS A 127 -3.95 -21.90 -28.91
C LYS A 127 -5.10 -21.10 -28.27
N MET A 128 -4.83 -20.41 -27.17
CA MET A 128 -5.77 -19.51 -26.52
C MET A 128 -5.18 -18.10 -26.45
N GLU A 129 -6.00 -17.12 -26.75
CA GLU A 129 -5.67 -15.70 -26.60
C GLU A 129 -5.93 -15.27 -25.16
N ASN A 130 -4.95 -14.62 -24.54
CA ASN A 130 -5.04 -14.10 -23.19
C ASN A 130 -4.81 -12.59 -23.24
N SER A 131 -5.85 -11.83 -22.85
CA SER A 131 -5.74 -10.39 -22.65
C SER A 131 -5.00 -10.12 -21.35
N PHE A 132 -4.05 -9.18 -21.41
CA PHE A 132 -3.39 -8.65 -20.23
C PHE A 132 -3.89 -7.24 -19.99
N ASP A 133 -4.71 -7.10 -18.95
CA ASP A 133 -5.32 -5.84 -18.58
C ASP A 133 -4.47 -5.14 -17.51
N SER A 134 -4.58 -3.82 -17.44
CA SER A 134 -3.80 -3.01 -16.52
C SER A 134 -4.24 -3.26 -15.07
N PRO A 135 -3.32 -3.65 -14.17
CA PRO A 135 -3.65 -3.88 -12.76
C PRO A 135 -3.79 -2.58 -11.96
N ARG A 136 -3.52 -1.41 -12.58
CA ARG A 136 -3.61 -0.09 -11.95
C ARG A 136 -3.70 1.01 -12.99
N ALA A 137 -4.10 2.21 -12.55
CA ALA A 137 -3.89 3.41 -13.32
C ALA A 137 -2.41 3.85 -13.29
N GLY A 138 -1.89 4.39 -14.39
CA GLY A 138 -0.52 4.89 -14.48
C GLY A 138 -0.06 5.21 -15.91
N VAL A 139 1.20 5.62 -16.05
CA VAL A 139 1.83 5.88 -17.34
C VAL A 139 2.71 4.69 -17.74
N ILE A 140 2.63 4.28 -19.00
CA ILE A 140 3.49 3.22 -19.56
C ILE A 140 4.91 3.77 -19.73
N LYS A 141 5.86 3.30 -18.90
CA LYS A 141 7.26 3.70 -18.95
C LYS A 141 8.03 3.02 -20.08
N SER A 142 7.79 1.73 -20.30
CA SER A 142 8.42 0.99 -21.39
C SER A 142 7.62 -0.25 -21.78
N ILE A 143 7.76 -0.65 -23.04
CA ILE A 143 7.24 -1.90 -23.58
C ILE A 143 8.45 -2.69 -24.06
N ALA A 144 8.72 -3.84 -23.44
CA ALA A 144 9.93 -4.63 -23.63
C ALA A 144 9.77 -5.73 -24.69
N VAL A 145 8.65 -5.72 -25.42
CA VAL A 145 8.29 -6.74 -26.41
C VAL A 145 7.68 -6.11 -27.66
N GLU A 146 7.73 -6.85 -28.77
CA GLU A 146 7.17 -6.45 -30.06
C GLU A 146 6.06 -7.40 -30.51
N LYS A 147 5.15 -6.92 -31.37
CA LYS A 147 4.13 -7.77 -32.00
C LYS A 147 4.80 -8.88 -32.83
N GLY A 148 4.36 -10.12 -32.63
CA GLY A 148 4.91 -11.31 -33.24
C GLY A 148 6.13 -11.89 -32.52
N GLN A 149 6.57 -11.30 -31.39
CA GLN A 149 7.67 -11.83 -30.60
C GLN A 149 7.22 -13.01 -29.72
N ALA A 150 8.02 -14.07 -29.69
CA ALA A 150 7.87 -15.14 -28.72
C ALA A 150 8.47 -14.71 -27.37
N VAL A 151 7.75 -14.96 -26.28
CA VAL A 151 8.15 -14.60 -24.91
C VAL A 151 8.21 -15.82 -24.03
N ASP A 152 9.14 -15.80 -23.08
CA ASP A 152 9.30 -16.85 -22.06
C ASP A 152 8.61 -16.48 -20.74
N LYS A 153 8.34 -17.49 -19.91
CA LYS A 153 7.82 -17.27 -18.56
C LYS A 153 8.76 -16.36 -17.76
N GLY A 154 8.19 -15.30 -17.19
CA GLY A 154 8.90 -14.32 -16.37
C GLY A 154 9.55 -13.20 -17.17
N GLN A 155 9.49 -13.23 -18.51
CA GLN A 155 9.99 -12.16 -19.36
C GLN A 155 9.19 -10.87 -19.12
N LEU A 156 9.88 -9.74 -19.04
CA LEU A 156 9.27 -8.43 -18.90
C LEU A 156 8.48 -8.09 -20.17
N LEU A 157 7.24 -7.61 -19.99
CA LEU A 157 6.36 -7.18 -21.07
C LEU A 157 6.20 -5.66 -21.06
N ILE A 158 5.72 -5.12 -19.94
CA ILE A 158 5.42 -3.70 -19.77
C ILE A 158 5.94 -3.24 -18.41
N GLU A 159 6.48 -2.02 -18.36
CA GLU A 159 6.84 -1.32 -17.13
C GLU A 159 6.01 -0.03 -17.00
N PHE A 160 5.56 0.28 -15.78
CA PHE A 160 4.85 1.50 -15.42
C PHE A 160 5.78 2.49 -14.71
N GLU A 161 5.42 3.78 -14.73
CA GLU A 161 6.07 4.83 -13.91
C GLU A 161 5.77 4.72 -12.41
#